data_AF-A0A952KDY4-F1
#
_entry.id   AF-A0A952KDY4-F1
#
_cell.length_a   1.000
_cell.length_b   1.000
_cell.length_c   1.000
_cell.angle_alpha   90.00
_cell.angle_beta   90.00
_cell.angle_gamma   90.00
#
_symmetry.space_group_name_H-M   'P 1'
#
loop_
_entity.id
_entity.type
_entity.pdbx_description
1 polymer ?
#
loop_
_entity_poly.entity_id
_entity_poly.type
_entity_poly.pdbx_seq_one_letter_code
_entity_poly.pdbx_strand_id
1 'polypeptide(L)'
;MREYLLCDDCEQKLSVWEGYARTIFVQPLTPLEIRRENSMLHVAGLDYAKLKLFELSILWRAGVSRLPFFAKCQLGPHAETLRRQLDASDPGDSDRYGALMYGLKVGELSETLQVITEPRPVRGFGIKAYNLTFGGFLWMYFVSNSDPPLLARQAFLREDGSRFICVKNALEMSNLQQFANELGRLGRLPRR
;
A
#
# COMPACT_ATOMS: atom_id res chain seq x y z
N MET A 1 8.77 21.10 6.62
CA MET A 1 8.11 21.14 7.94
C MET A 1 7.61 19.72 8.23
N ARG A 2 8.21 19.02 9.20
CA ARG A 2 7.76 17.67 9.63
C ARG A 2 6.63 17.87 10.63
N GLU A 3 5.49 17.24 10.40
CA GLU A 3 4.39 17.20 11.37
C GLU A 3 4.71 16.12 12.40
N TYR A 4 4.79 16.47 13.68
CA TYR A 4 4.89 15.49 14.77
C TYR A 4 3.48 14.93 15.02
N LEU A 5 3.19 13.79 14.40
CA LEU A 5 1.87 13.14 14.47
C LEU A 5 1.73 12.19 15.67
N LEU A 6 2.83 11.75 16.29
CA LEU A 6 2.87 10.64 17.24
C LEU A 6 3.79 10.92 18.44
N CYS A 7 3.52 10.24 19.56
CA CYS A 7 4.44 10.15 20.70
C CYS A 7 5.53 9.09 20.45
N ASP A 8 6.56 9.09 21.30
CA ASP A 8 7.71 8.18 21.18
C ASP A 8 7.32 6.70 21.22
N ASP A 9 6.38 6.31 22.10
CA ASP A 9 5.90 4.92 22.20
C ASP A 9 5.23 4.46 20.89
N CYS A 10 4.46 5.36 20.26
CA CYS A 10 3.82 5.08 18.98
C CYS A 10 4.85 4.96 17.86
N GLU A 11 5.84 5.85 17.80
CA GLU A 11 6.95 5.78 16.83
C GLU A 11 7.76 4.48 17.00
N GLN A 12 7.99 4.03 18.22
CA GLN A 12 8.68 2.76 18.49
C GLN A 12 7.90 1.55 17.94
N LYS A 13 6.57 1.50 18.15
CA LYS A 13 5.71 0.45 17.57
C LYS A 13 5.79 0.46 16.04
N LEU A 14 5.66 1.64 15.42
CA LEU A 14 5.73 1.78 13.97
C LEU A 14 7.07 1.34 13.40
N SER A 15 8.18 1.69 14.06
CA SER A 15 9.53 1.34 13.62
C SER A 15 9.75 -0.16 13.50
N VAL A 16 9.07 -0.99 14.31
CA VAL A 16 9.13 -2.46 14.21
C VAL A 16 8.53 -2.93 12.88
N TRP A 17 7.36 -2.40 12.52
CA TRP A 17 6.65 -2.79 11.31
C TRP A 17 7.32 -2.23 10.05
N GLU A 18 7.83 -1.00 10.11
CA GLU A 18 8.65 -0.42 9.05
C GLU A 18 9.96 -1.17 8.86
N GLY A 19 10.59 -1.61 9.95
CA GLY A 19 11.76 -2.48 9.92
C GLY A 19 11.48 -3.78 9.17
N TYR A 20 10.35 -4.43 9.45
CA TYR A 20 9.94 -5.64 8.73
C TYR A 20 9.61 -5.36 7.25
N ALA A 21 8.88 -4.29 6.94
CA ALA A 21 8.62 -3.91 5.55
C ALA A 21 9.92 -3.65 4.77
N ARG A 22 10.94 -3.07 5.41
CA ARG A 22 12.27 -2.86 4.82
C ARG A 22 12.96 -4.18 4.48
N THR A 23 12.82 -5.23 5.29
CA THR A 23 13.43 -6.55 5.00
C THR A 23 12.78 -7.27 3.82
N ILE A 24 11.61 -6.82 3.38
CA ILE A 24 10.90 -7.35 2.21
C ILE A 24 11.16 -6.48 0.97
N PHE A 25 10.95 -5.16 1.06
CA PHE A 25 10.86 -4.30 -0.11
C PHE A 25 12.15 -3.58 -0.50
N VAL A 26 13.10 -3.43 0.44
CA VAL A 26 14.29 -2.59 0.23
C VAL A 26 15.57 -3.40 0.37
N GLN A 27 15.67 -4.22 1.40
CA GLN A 27 16.81 -5.07 1.69
C GLN A 27 16.28 -6.49 1.89
N PRO A 28 16.21 -7.33 0.84
CA PRO A 28 15.56 -8.63 0.90
C PRO A 28 16.33 -9.59 1.80
N LEU A 29 16.06 -9.52 3.09
CA LEU A 29 16.63 -10.36 4.16
C LEU A 29 15.65 -11.42 4.62
N THR A 30 14.35 -11.23 4.34
CA THR A 30 13.32 -12.23 4.60
C THR A 30 13.27 -13.21 3.42
N PRO A 31 13.45 -14.53 3.65
CA PRO A 31 13.28 -15.52 2.60
C PRO A 31 11.79 -15.62 2.24
N LEU A 32 11.45 -15.38 0.98
CA LEU A 32 10.08 -15.44 0.47
C LEU A 32 9.98 -16.44 -0.67
N GLU A 33 8.88 -17.19 -0.69
CA GLU A 33 8.52 -17.99 -1.86
C GLU A 33 7.77 -17.10 -2.85
N ILE A 34 8.30 -16.95 -4.07
CA ILE A 34 7.66 -16.15 -5.12
C ILE A 34 7.40 -17.06 -6.32
N ARG A 35 6.13 -17.22 -6.68
CA ARG A 35 5.69 -18.00 -7.84
C ARG A 35 4.93 -17.10 -8.78
N ARG A 36 5.21 -17.20 -10.08
CA ARG A 36 4.45 -16.47 -11.10
C ARG A 36 3.23 -17.29 -11.49
N GLU A 37 2.06 -16.71 -11.31
CA GLU A 37 0.78 -17.30 -11.68
C GLU A 37 0.08 -16.34 -12.66
N ASN A 38 0.15 -16.66 -13.96
CA ASN A 38 -0.34 -15.80 -15.03
C ASN A 38 0.29 -14.38 -14.99
N SER A 39 -0.54 -13.35 -14.83
CA SER A 39 -0.16 -11.93 -14.71
C SER A 39 0.07 -11.48 -13.25
N MET A 40 0.05 -12.41 -12.29
CA MET A 40 0.23 -12.16 -10.87
C MET A 40 1.45 -12.88 -10.32
N LEU A 41 1.94 -12.39 -9.19
CA LEU A 41 2.94 -13.06 -8.38
C LEU A 41 2.26 -13.53 -7.10
N HIS A 42 2.28 -14.83 -6.84
CA HIS A 42 1.96 -15.38 -5.55
C HIS A 42 3.21 -15.31 -4.66
N VAL A 43 3.09 -14.65 -3.51
CA VAL A 43 4.14 -14.47 -2.52
C VAL A 43 3.71 -15.16 -1.24
N ALA A 44 4.57 -15.99 -0.66
CA ALA A 44 4.36 -16.65 0.62
C ALA A 44 5.57 -16.52 1.54
N GLY A 45 5.36 -16.75 2.84
CA GLY A 45 6.38 -16.56 3.88
C GLY A 45 6.38 -15.18 4.52
N LEU A 46 5.31 -14.39 4.35
CA LEU A 46 5.15 -13.08 4.98
C LEU A 46 4.65 -13.23 6.43
N ASP A 47 5.12 -12.36 7.32
CA ASP A 47 4.57 -12.20 8.66
C ASP A 47 3.30 -11.35 8.54
N TYR A 48 2.14 -12.01 8.66
CA TYR A 48 0.84 -11.37 8.52
C TYR A 48 0.71 -10.14 9.41
N ALA A 49 0.99 -10.29 10.70
CA ALA A 49 0.76 -9.25 11.69
C ALA A 49 1.64 -8.03 11.40
N LYS A 50 2.95 -8.24 11.18
CA LYS A 50 3.88 -7.13 10.95
C LYS A 50 3.58 -6.38 9.64
N LEU A 51 3.31 -7.10 8.55
CA LEU A 51 3.05 -6.45 7.27
C LEU A 51 1.66 -5.78 7.24
N LYS A 52 0.64 -6.42 7.83
CA LYS A 52 -0.69 -5.81 7.96
C LYS A 52 -0.63 -4.54 8.79
N LEU A 53 0.02 -4.56 9.96
CA LEU A 53 0.15 -3.38 10.81
C LEU A 53 0.96 -2.26 10.12
N PHE A 54 2.01 -2.60 9.37
CA PHE A 54 2.70 -1.64 8.51
C PHE A 54 1.73 -0.98 7.53
N GLU A 55 0.93 -1.76 6.81
CA GLU A 55 -0.06 -1.26 5.85
C GLU A 55 -1.12 -0.35 6.48
N LEU A 56 -1.69 -0.77 7.61
CA LEU A 56 -2.65 0.02 8.37
C LEU A 56 -2.03 1.32 8.88
N SER A 57 -0.75 1.28 9.29
CA SER A 57 -0.05 2.47 9.77
C SER A 57 0.10 3.52 8.68
N ILE A 58 0.40 3.12 7.44
CA ILE A 58 0.52 4.02 6.29
C ILE A 58 -0.83 4.65 5.97
N LEU A 59 -1.89 3.82 5.90
CA LEU A 59 -3.24 4.30 5.64
C LEU A 59 -3.70 5.30 6.71
N TRP A 60 -3.49 4.97 7.99
CA TRP A 60 -3.86 5.82 9.11
C TRP A 60 -3.12 7.16 9.07
N ARG A 61 -1.78 7.15 8.91
CA ARG A 61 -0.99 8.39 8.81
C ARG A 61 -1.43 9.27 7.64
N ALA A 62 -1.71 8.67 6.49
CA ALA A 62 -2.25 9.39 5.35
C ALA A 62 -3.61 10.05 5.68
N GLY A 63 -4.45 9.37 6.45
CA GLY A 63 -5.79 9.86 6.79
C GLY A 63 -5.87 10.93 7.88
N VAL A 64 -4.87 11.01 8.76
CA VAL A 64 -4.83 11.99 9.87
C VAL A 64 -3.87 13.14 9.64
N SER A 65 -3.01 13.05 8.63
CA SER A 65 -2.06 14.09 8.25
C SER A 65 -2.77 15.39 7.85
N ARG A 66 -2.22 16.54 8.28
CA ARG A 66 -2.69 17.87 7.87
C ARG A 66 -1.96 18.42 6.66
N LEU A 67 -0.93 17.74 6.17
CA LEU A 67 -0.20 18.16 4.98
C LEU A 67 -1.14 18.20 3.76
N PRO A 68 -1.09 19.25 2.91
CA PRO A 68 -1.94 19.36 1.71
C PRO A 68 -1.85 18.16 0.78
N PHE A 69 -0.69 17.49 0.75
CA PHE A 69 -0.45 16.27 -0.02
C PHE A 69 -1.44 15.14 0.32
N PHE A 70 -1.95 15.08 1.55
CA PHE A 70 -2.86 14.05 2.03
C PHE A 70 -4.31 14.51 2.15
N ALA A 71 -4.64 15.75 1.74
CA ALA A 71 -5.95 16.37 1.99
C ALA A 71 -7.15 15.59 1.42
N LYS A 72 -6.92 14.76 0.40
CA LYS A 72 -7.94 13.90 -0.22
C LYS A 72 -8.13 12.55 0.47
N CYS A 73 -7.27 12.18 1.42
CA CYS A 73 -7.40 10.96 2.19
C CYS A 73 -8.27 11.20 3.44
N GLN A 74 -9.59 11.05 3.29
CA GLN A 74 -10.56 11.35 4.35
C GLN A 74 -11.16 10.06 4.91
N LEU A 75 -10.54 9.53 5.96
CA LEU A 75 -10.95 8.25 6.56
C LEU A 75 -12.25 8.35 7.36
N GLY A 76 -12.59 9.53 7.88
CA GLY A 76 -13.77 9.70 8.75
C GLY A 76 -13.68 8.78 9.98
N PRO A 77 -14.76 8.07 10.36
CA PRO A 77 -14.76 7.19 11.55
C PRO A 77 -13.69 6.09 11.53
N HIS A 78 -13.22 5.69 10.34
CA HIS A 78 -12.19 4.66 10.21
C HIS A 78 -10.83 5.09 10.78
N ALA A 79 -10.56 6.40 10.87
CA ALA A 79 -9.32 6.90 11.46
C ALA A 79 -9.17 6.45 12.92
N GLU A 80 -10.25 6.54 13.71
CA GLU A 80 -10.21 6.14 15.13
C GLU A 80 -10.17 4.62 15.29
N THR A 81 -10.85 3.88 14.42
CA THR A 81 -10.75 2.40 14.39
C THR A 81 -9.31 1.96 14.13
N LEU A 82 -8.67 2.51 13.10
CA LEU A 82 -7.27 2.20 12.78
C LEU A 82 -6.33 2.64 13.90
N ARG A 83 -6.55 3.81 14.52
CA ARG A 83 -5.75 4.28 15.67
C ARG A 83 -5.76 3.25 16.80
N ARG A 84 -6.94 2.73 17.16
CA ARG A 84 -7.08 1.73 18.24
C ARG A 84 -6.41 0.41 17.88
N GLN A 85 -6.55 -0.06 16.64
CA GLN A 85 -5.88 -1.27 16.17
C GLN A 85 -4.35 -1.14 16.23
N LEU A 86 -3.81 -0.03 15.74
CA LEU A 86 -2.37 0.24 15.78
C LEU A 86 -1.86 0.34 17.22
N ASP A 87 -2.60 1.02 18.10
CA ASP A 87 -2.23 1.11 19.52
C ASP A 87 -2.22 -0.27 20.21
N ALA A 88 -3.22 -1.10 19.93
CA ALA A 88 -3.30 -2.47 20.42
C ALA A 88 -2.35 -3.46 19.72
N SER A 89 -1.63 -3.04 18.67
CA SER A 89 -0.88 -3.93 17.77
C SER A 89 -1.73 -5.09 17.23
N ASP A 90 -3.01 -4.81 16.98
CA ASP A 90 -3.98 -5.75 16.45
C ASP A 90 -4.06 -5.62 14.92
N PRO A 91 -3.59 -6.61 14.13
CA PRO A 91 -3.68 -6.57 12.68
C PRO A 91 -5.12 -6.69 12.16
N GLY A 92 -6.04 -7.18 13.00
CA GLY A 92 -7.41 -7.50 12.62
C GLY A 92 -7.51 -8.58 11.55
N ASP A 93 -8.71 -8.67 10.95
CA ASP A 93 -9.00 -9.61 9.87
C ASP A 93 -8.40 -9.17 8.52
N SER A 94 -8.03 -10.16 7.71
CA SER A 94 -7.42 -10.00 6.39
C SER A 94 -8.25 -9.13 5.43
N ASP A 95 -9.58 -9.28 5.46
CA ASP A 95 -10.50 -8.62 4.53
C ASP A 95 -10.86 -7.21 4.99
N ARG A 96 -10.75 -6.92 6.30
CA ARG A 96 -10.95 -5.57 6.84
C ARG A 96 -9.71 -4.72 6.56
N TYR A 97 -9.92 -3.57 5.92
CA TYR A 97 -8.81 -2.71 5.47
C TYR A 97 -7.78 -3.45 4.61
N GLY A 98 -8.24 -4.41 3.80
CA GLY A 98 -7.38 -5.12 2.85
C GLY A 98 -6.80 -4.16 1.81
N ALA A 99 -5.58 -4.44 1.37
CA ALA A 99 -4.89 -3.68 0.34
C ALA A 99 -4.54 -4.57 -0.85
N LEU A 100 -4.87 -4.12 -2.06
CA LEU A 100 -4.31 -4.69 -3.28
C LEU A 100 -2.96 -4.04 -3.56
N MET A 101 -2.01 -4.88 -3.98
CA MET A 101 -0.66 -4.45 -4.30
C MET A 101 -0.41 -4.60 -5.80
N TYR A 102 -0.03 -3.50 -6.45
CA TYR A 102 0.33 -3.47 -7.85
C TYR A 102 1.80 -3.12 -8.01
N GLY A 103 2.60 -4.04 -8.55
CA GLY A 103 3.97 -3.75 -8.96
C GLY A 103 3.97 -2.86 -10.20
N LEU A 104 4.59 -1.68 -10.12
CA LEU A 104 4.65 -0.72 -11.21
C LEU A 104 5.96 -0.88 -11.99
N LYS A 105 5.84 -1.29 -13.25
CA LYS A 105 6.95 -1.34 -14.22
C LYS A 105 6.83 -0.22 -15.25
N VAL A 106 7.95 0.21 -15.83
CA VAL A 106 7.97 1.21 -16.92
C VAL A 106 8.54 0.59 -18.18
N GLY A 107 7.69 0.34 -19.18
CA GLY A 107 8.13 -0.30 -20.42
C GLY A 107 8.72 -1.70 -20.18
N GLU A 108 9.73 -2.07 -20.96
CA GLU A 108 10.50 -3.32 -20.77
C GLU A 108 11.53 -3.24 -19.63
N LEU A 109 11.71 -2.06 -19.01
CA LEU A 109 12.66 -1.90 -17.91
C LEU A 109 12.19 -2.72 -16.70
N SER A 110 13.13 -3.47 -16.12
CA SER A 110 12.94 -4.25 -14.89
C SER A 110 12.91 -3.38 -13.62
N GLU A 111 13.07 -2.06 -13.75
CA GLU A 111 13.13 -1.14 -12.62
C GLU A 111 11.73 -0.76 -12.12
N THR A 112 11.56 -0.76 -10.80
CA THR A 112 10.34 -0.31 -10.13
C THR A 112 10.35 1.20 -9.93
N LEU A 113 9.21 1.85 -10.18
CA LEU A 113 9.09 3.29 -9.97
C LEU A 113 8.98 3.63 -8.48
N GLN A 114 10.06 4.15 -7.90
CA GLN A 114 10.10 4.62 -6.52
C GLN A 114 9.41 5.98 -6.33
N VAL A 115 8.20 6.14 -6.86
CA VAL A 115 7.44 7.40 -6.87
C VAL A 115 6.45 7.44 -5.71
N ILE A 116 6.32 8.61 -5.08
CA ILE A 116 5.22 8.90 -4.17
C ILE A 116 4.29 9.89 -4.86
N THR A 117 3.04 9.48 -5.10
CA THR A 117 2.00 10.33 -5.70
C THR A 117 0.96 10.74 -4.67
N GLU A 118 0.30 11.89 -4.89
CA GLU A 118 -0.79 12.36 -4.04
C GLU A 118 -1.85 11.25 -3.89
N PRO A 119 -2.22 10.84 -2.66
CA PRO A 119 -3.20 9.81 -2.45
C PRO A 119 -4.55 10.18 -3.05
N ARG A 120 -5.18 9.21 -3.72
CA ARG A 120 -6.44 9.46 -4.44
C ARG A 120 -7.55 8.61 -3.89
N PRO A 121 -8.71 9.20 -3.53
CA PRO A 121 -9.92 8.43 -3.32
C PRO A 121 -10.33 7.80 -4.66
N VAL A 122 -10.65 6.52 -4.61
CA VAL A 122 -11.13 5.75 -5.76
C VAL A 122 -12.31 4.87 -5.33
N ARG A 123 -13.01 4.32 -6.32
CA ARG A 123 -13.97 3.24 -6.10
C ARG A 123 -13.42 1.94 -6.68
N GLY A 124 -12.80 1.12 -5.85
CA GLY A 124 -12.35 -0.22 -6.21
C GLY A 124 -13.52 -1.18 -6.09
N PHE A 125 -13.96 -1.79 -7.19
CA PHE A 125 -15.14 -2.69 -7.21
C PHE A 125 -16.40 -2.06 -6.56
N GLY A 126 -16.63 -0.76 -6.78
CA GLY A 126 -17.75 -0.02 -6.19
C GLY A 126 -17.53 0.43 -4.73
N ILE A 127 -16.50 -0.09 -4.05
CA ILE A 127 -16.19 0.16 -2.64
C ILE A 127 -15.22 1.33 -2.52
N LYS A 128 -15.42 2.17 -1.50
CA LYS A 128 -14.51 3.27 -1.17
C LYS A 128 -13.11 2.73 -0.90
N ALA A 129 -12.13 3.26 -1.63
CA ALA A 129 -10.73 2.88 -1.47
C ALA A 129 -9.80 4.08 -1.66
N TYR A 130 -8.55 3.92 -1.27
CA TYR A 130 -7.49 4.92 -1.46
C TYR A 130 -6.30 4.32 -2.19
N ASN A 131 -5.89 4.98 -3.27
CA ASN A 131 -4.67 4.68 -3.99
C ASN A 131 -3.52 5.48 -3.39
N LEU A 132 -2.52 4.80 -2.87
CA LEU A 132 -1.25 5.38 -2.41
C LEU A 132 -0.13 4.74 -3.22
N THR A 133 0.78 5.55 -3.78
CA THR A 133 1.98 5.02 -4.45
C THR A 133 3.19 5.24 -3.56
N PHE A 134 3.92 4.18 -3.25
CA PHE A 134 5.20 4.25 -2.55
C PHE A 134 5.96 2.93 -2.69
N GLY A 135 7.29 2.98 -2.53
CA GLY A 135 8.14 1.78 -2.49
C GLY A 135 8.20 0.97 -3.78
N GLY A 136 7.84 1.53 -4.94
CA GLY A 136 7.75 0.77 -6.20
C GLY A 136 6.37 0.23 -6.52
N PHE A 137 5.39 0.46 -5.65
CA PHE A 137 4.08 -0.15 -5.73
C PHE A 137 2.96 0.88 -5.66
N LEU A 138 1.86 0.57 -6.34
CA LEU A 138 0.57 1.17 -6.08
C LEU A 138 -0.20 0.28 -5.11
N TRP A 139 -0.62 0.86 -4.01
CA TRP A 139 -1.41 0.25 -2.96
C TRP A 139 -2.83 0.78 -3.03
N MET A 140 -3.81 -0.12 -3.18
CA MET A 140 -5.22 0.24 -3.15
C MET A 140 -5.85 -0.29 -1.86
N TYR A 141 -6.01 0.59 -0.88
CA TYR A 141 -6.58 0.26 0.42
C TYR A 141 -8.10 0.36 0.39
N PHE A 142 -8.80 -0.71 0.75
CA PHE A 142 -10.25 -0.72 0.85
C PHE A 142 -10.67 -0.17 2.22
N VAL A 143 -11.47 0.89 2.23
CA VAL A 143 -11.91 1.56 3.47
C VAL A 143 -13.43 1.56 3.49
N SER A 144 -13.98 0.47 4.02
CA SER A 144 -15.42 0.22 4.07
C SER A 144 -15.78 -0.69 5.24
N ASN A 145 -17.02 -0.59 5.71
CA ASN A 145 -17.64 -1.55 6.62
C ASN A 145 -18.23 -2.76 5.89
N SER A 146 -18.49 -2.64 4.58
CA SER A 146 -18.93 -3.77 3.75
C SER A 146 -17.76 -4.68 3.38
N ASP A 147 -18.06 -5.95 3.14
CA ASP A 147 -17.06 -6.91 2.73
C ASP A 147 -16.61 -6.64 1.28
N PRO A 148 -15.30 -6.67 1.00
CA PRO A 148 -14.80 -6.59 -0.36
C PRO A 148 -15.27 -7.78 -1.20
N PRO A 149 -15.41 -7.63 -2.53
CA PRO A 149 -15.74 -8.76 -3.39
C PRO A 149 -14.65 -9.83 -3.31
N LEU A 150 -15.05 -11.08 -3.55
CA LEU A 150 -14.18 -12.26 -3.45
C LEU A 150 -12.86 -12.09 -4.23
N LEU A 151 -12.92 -11.50 -5.43
CA LEU A 151 -11.74 -11.27 -6.27
C LEU A 151 -10.70 -10.37 -5.59
N ALA A 152 -11.13 -9.35 -4.83
CA ALA A 152 -10.21 -8.51 -4.09
C ALA A 152 -9.63 -9.24 -2.88
N ARG A 153 -10.49 -9.97 -2.14
CA ARG A 153 -10.11 -10.74 -0.95
C ARG A 153 -9.03 -11.79 -1.21
N GLN A 154 -9.08 -12.42 -2.39
CA GLN A 154 -8.08 -13.40 -2.83
C GLN A 154 -6.68 -12.80 -2.99
N ALA A 155 -6.57 -11.49 -3.23
CA ALA A 155 -5.28 -10.82 -3.43
C ALA A 155 -4.80 -10.00 -2.22
N PHE A 156 -5.58 -9.95 -1.13
CA PHE A 156 -5.12 -9.34 0.11
C PHE A 156 -4.05 -10.19 0.80
N LEU A 157 -3.37 -9.59 1.79
CA LEU A 157 -2.53 -10.35 2.70
C LEU A 157 -3.41 -11.28 3.53
N ARG A 158 -3.08 -12.56 3.55
CA ARG A 158 -3.77 -13.59 4.31
C ARG A 158 -3.00 -13.92 5.59
N GLU A 159 -3.71 -14.46 6.57
CA GLU A 159 -3.16 -14.82 7.89
C GLU A 159 -2.05 -15.88 7.83
N ASP A 160 -2.06 -16.72 6.79
CA ASP A 160 -1.01 -17.71 6.51
C ASP A 160 0.27 -17.09 5.91
N GLY A 161 0.31 -15.77 5.74
CA GLY A 161 1.46 -15.07 5.17
C GLY A 161 1.51 -15.10 3.64
N SER A 162 0.42 -15.46 2.98
CA SER A 162 0.31 -15.42 1.52
C SER A 162 -0.32 -14.12 1.01
N ARG A 163 0.03 -13.75 -0.23
CA ARG A 163 -0.54 -12.61 -0.97
C ARG A 163 -0.36 -12.80 -2.47
N PHE A 164 -1.31 -12.30 -3.26
CA PHE A 164 -1.10 -12.05 -4.69
C PHE A 164 -0.75 -10.59 -4.98
N ILE A 165 0.28 -10.37 -5.79
CA ILE A 165 0.69 -9.07 -6.30
C ILE A 165 0.38 -9.02 -7.79
N CYS A 166 -0.44 -8.04 -8.20
CA CYS A 166 -0.71 -7.80 -9.62
C CYS A 166 0.46 -7.03 -10.25
N VAL A 167 1.03 -7.51 -11.35
CA VAL A 167 2.05 -6.74 -12.07
C VAL A 167 1.37 -5.94 -13.17
N LYS A 168 1.52 -4.62 -13.16
CA LYS A 168 0.99 -3.74 -14.20
C LYS A 168 2.11 -2.95 -14.85
N ASN A 169 2.03 -2.83 -16.18
CA ASN A 169 2.78 -1.80 -16.87
C ASN A 169 2.14 -0.46 -16.55
N ALA A 170 2.90 0.45 -15.97
CA ALA A 170 2.39 1.76 -15.60
C ALA A 170 1.94 2.57 -16.82
N LEU A 171 2.45 2.22 -18.02
CA LEU A 171 2.05 2.82 -19.29
C LEU A 171 0.65 2.36 -19.78
N GLU A 172 0.12 1.27 -19.25
CA GLU A 172 -1.19 0.71 -19.65
C GLU A 172 -2.33 1.14 -18.73
N MET A 173 -2.04 1.92 -17.69
CA MET A 173 -3.06 2.45 -16.80
C MET A 173 -3.88 3.51 -17.54
N SER A 174 -5.21 3.46 -17.41
CA SER A 174 -6.17 4.31 -18.14
C SER A 174 -5.94 5.81 -18.03
N ASN A 175 -5.16 6.26 -17.02
CA ASN A 175 -4.78 7.64 -16.81
C ASN A 175 -3.31 7.91 -17.20
N LEU A 176 -2.84 7.28 -18.27
CA LEU A 176 -1.46 7.38 -18.80
C LEU A 176 -0.96 8.83 -18.88
N GLN A 177 -1.79 9.73 -19.38
CA GLN A 177 -1.43 11.16 -19.51
C GLN A 177 -1.09 11.79 -18.16
N GLN A 178 -1.89 11.50 -17.14
CA GLN A 178 -1.72 12.09 -15.81
C GLN A 178 -0.55 11.44 -15.07
N PHE A 179 -0.35 10.13 -15.26
CA PHE A 179 0.80 9.42 -14.72
C PHE A 179 2.12 9.88 -15.37
N ALA A 180 2.13 10.04 -16.70
CA ALA A 180 3.26 10.60 -17.44
C ALA A 180 3.55 12.06 -17.02
N ASN A 181 2.53 12.87 -16.77
CA ASN A 181 2.70 14.23 -16.25
C ASN A 181 3.36 14.24 -14.86
N GLU A 182 2.98 13.33 -13.95
CA GLU A 182 3.64 13.19 -12.64
C GLU A 182 5.08 12.67 -12.78
N LEU A 183 5.33 11.69 -13.64
CA LEU A 183 6.70 11.25 -13.94
C LEU A 183 7.54 12.39 -14.52
N GLY A 184 6.95 13.23 -15.37
CA GLY A 184 7.61 14.40 -15.95
C GLY A 184 7.94 15.45 -14.90
N ARG A 185 6.99 15.77 -14.02
CA ARG A 185 7.19 16.67 -12.88
C ARG A 185 8.28 16.19 -11.94
N LEU A 186 8.43 14.88 -11.78
CA LEU A 186 9.43 14.25 -10.92
C LEU A 186 10.77 14.02 -11.62
N GLY A 187 10.93 14.35 -12.91
CA GLY A 187 12.15 14.11 -13.69
C GLY A 187 12.43 12.63 -13.95
N ARG A 188 11.40 11.78 -13.87
CA ARG A 188 11.47 10.31 -13.96
C ARG A 188 10.75 9.76 -15.18
N LEU A 189 10.52 10.58 -16.20
CA LEU A 189 10.11 10.07 -17.50
C LEU A 189 11.24 9.18 -18.06
N PRO A 190 10.94 7.97 -18.54
CA PRO A 190 11.93 7.16 -19.22
C PRO A 190 12.50 7.95 -20.40
N ARG A 191 13.82 8.07 -20.45
CA ARG A 191 14.51 8.68 -21.59
C ARG A 191 14.39 7.73 -22.78
N ARG A 192 13.98 8.29 -23.93
CA ARG A 192 13.94 7.57 -25.20
C ARG A 192 15.34 7.15 -25.63
#